data_AF-A0A3Q8FKB6-F1
#
_entry.id   AF-A0A3Q8FKB6-F1
#
_cell.length_a   1.000
_cell.length_b   1.000
_cell.length_c   1.000
_cell.angle_alpha   90.00
_cell.angle_beta   90.00
_cell.angle_gamma   90.00
#
_symmetry.space_group_name_H-M   'P 1'
#
loop_
_entity.id
_entity.type
_entity.pdbx_description
1 polymer ?
#
loop_
_entity_poly.entity_id
_entity_poly.type
_entity_poly.pdbx_seq_one_letter_code
_entity_poly.pdbx_strand_id
1 'polypeptide(L)'
;MLLSLLLTVVPVTTTGAHDEVRQTDDGRTLVLRTLDWETDDGQRTRVTVHWQLLDDGSMLYEYSRQPPATQAVHRRACALQGGEPSSGVSFLAGEGTTHGFACSSTP
;
A
#
# COMPACT_ATOMS: atom_id res chain seq x y z
N MET A 1 -21.68 44.63 5.63
CA MET A 1 -20.61 43.82 6.26
C MET A 1 -20.42 42.59 5.39
N LEU A 2 -19.22 42.40 4.81
CA LEU A 2 -18.90 41.20 4.03
C LEU A 2 -18.50 40.08 5.00
N LEU A 3 -19.28 39.01 5.06
CA LEU A 3 -18.96 37.83 5.86
C LEU A 3 -18.08 36.90 5.01
N SER A 4 -16.77 36.90 5.28
CA SER A 4 -15.83 35.99 4.63
C SER A 4 -16.03 34.57 5.19
N LEU A 5 -16.59 33.67 4.38
CA LEU A 5 -16.64 32.24 4.69
C LEU A 5 -15.22 31.65 4.54
N LEU A 6 -14.58 31.37 5.67
CA LEU A 6 -13.37 30.56 5.72
C LEU A 6 -13.78 29.09 5.52
N LEU A 7 -13.60 28.56 4.30
CA LEU A 7 -13.68 27.12 4.07
C LEU A 7 -12.47 26.44 4.72
N THR A 8 -12.66 25.89 5.91
CA THR A 8 -11.72 24.95 6.50
C THR A 8 -11.77 23.64 5.71
N VAL A 9 -10.72 23.34 4.96
CA VAL A 9 -10.54 22.03 4.33
C VAL A 9 -10.21 21.04 5.44
N VAL A 10 -11.22 20.31 5.92
CA VAL A 10 -11.01 19.20 6.85
C VAL A 10 -10.50 18.03 6.02
N PRO A 11 -9.32 17.44 6.33
CA PRO A 11 -8.88 16.25 5.64
C PRO A 11 -9.93 15.16 5.87
N VAL A 12 -10.57 14.71 4.78
CA VAL A 12 -11.51 13.59 4.83
C VAL A 12 -10.70 12.35 5.19
N THR A 13 -10.81 11.89 6.42
CA THR A 13 -10.34 10.55 6.79
C THR A 13 -11.29 9.56 6.14
N THR A 14 -10.95 9.06 4.97
CA THR A 14 -11.71 8.00 4.32
C THR A 14 -11.68 6.75 5.20
N THR A 15 -12.84 6.16 5.50
CA THR A 15 -12.93 4.87 6.16
C THR A 15 -12.79 3.77 5.10
N GLY A 16 -12.01 2.72 5.38
CA GLY A 16 -11.76 1.64 4.43
C GLY A 16 -10.59 1.91 3.47
N ALA A 17 -10.46 1.04 2.47
CA ALA A 17 -9.46 1.17 1.42
C ALA A 17 -9.88 2.22 0.39
N HIS A 18 -8.93 3.04 -0.07
CA HIS A 18 -9.15 3.97 -1.19
C HIS A 18 -7.93 4.00 -2.10
N ASP A 19 -8.19 4.22 -3.39
CA ASP A 19 -7.18 4.21 -4.44
C ASP A 19 -7.00 5.60 -5.05
N GLU A 20 -5.74 5.99 -5.24
CA GLU A 20 -5.35 7.13 -6.08
C GLU A 20 -4.50 6.62 -7.25
N VAL A 21 -4.75 7.12 -8.46
CA VAL A 21 -3.91 6.81 -9.62
C VAL A 21 -2.93 7.94 -9.86
N ARG A 22 -1.64 7.61 -10.02
CA ARG A 22 -0.58 8.59 -10.24
C ARG A 22 0.36 8.13 -11.34
N GLN A 23 0.69 9.04 -12.25
CA GLN A 23 1.83 8.86 -13.14
C GLN A 23 3.12 9.29 -12.46
N THR A 24 4.15 8.50 -12.62
CA THR A 24 5.49 8.79 -12.11
C THR A 24 6.38 9.34 -13.22
N ASP A 25 7.44 10.04 -12.84
CA ASP A 25 8.36 10.68 -13.79
C ASP A 25 9.09 9.66 -14.70
N ASP A 26 9.19 8.40 -14.28
CA ASP A 26 9.75 7.29 -15.06
C ASP A 26 8.71 6.60 -15.97
N GLY A 27 7.52 7.17 -16.10
CA GLY A 27 6.46 6.72 -17.02
C GLY A 27 5.58 5.58 -16.49
N ARG A 28 5.77 5.14 -15.23
CA ARG A 28 4.89 4.11 -14.65
C ARG A 28 3.59 4.70 -14.15
N THR A 29 2.51 3.96 -14.39
CA THR A 29 1.21 4.19 -13.73
C THR A 29 1.22 3.48 -12.38
N LEU A 30 1.05 4.24 -11.30
CA LEU A 30 0.87 3.70 -9.96
C LEU A 30 -0.59 3.78 -9.52
N VAL A 31 -1.07 2.74 -8.86
CA VAL A 31 -2.25 2.78 -8.00
C VAL A 31 -1.77 2.80 -6.56
N LEU A 32 -1.94 3.93 -5.91
CA LEU A 32 -1.66 4.13 -4.49
C LEU A 32 -2.90 3.74 -3.71
N ARG A 33 -2.85 2.57 -3.08
CA ARG A 33 -3.95 2.07 -2.26
C ARG A 33 -3.66 2.35 -0.80
N THR A 34 -4.43 3.22 -0.18
CA THR A 34 -4.37 3.44 1.26
C THR A 34 -5.38 2.54 1.96
N LEU A 35 -4.90 1.71 2.89
CA LEU A 35 -5.68 0.71 3.61
C LEU A 35 -5.20 0.57 5.05
N ASP A 36 -6.00 -0.09 5.88
CA ASP A 36 -5.58 -0.52 7.21
C ASP A 36 -5.02 -1.95 7.11
N TRP A 37 -3.71 -2.11 7.31
CA TRP A 37 -3.04 -3.41 7.28
C TRP A 37 -3.03 -4.00 8.69
N GLU A 38 -3.66 -5.16 8.86
CA GLU A 38 -3.63 -5.94 10.10
C GLU A 38 -2.55 -7.03 10.05
N THR A 39 -1.70 -7.09 11.07
CA THR A 39 -0.66 -8.12 11.23
C THR A 39 -1.08 -9.19 12.22
N ASP A 40 -0.44 -10.37 12.17
CA ASP A 40 -0.82 -11.55 12.97
C ASP A 40 -0.76 -11.33 14.50
N ASP A 41 -0.09 -10.27 14.95
CA ASP A 41 -0.06 -9.82 16.35
C ASP A 41 -1.20 -8.86 16.71
N GLY A 42 -2.21 -8.72 15.85
CA GLY A 42 -3.42 -7.92 16.05
C GLY A 42 -3.20 -6.41 15.89
N GLN A 43 -2.01 -5.97 15.46
CA GLN A 43 -1.76 -4.55 15.19
C GLN A 43 -2.35 -4.14 13.85
N ARG A 44 -3.01 -2.98 13.83
CA ARG A 44 -3.62 -2.41 12.64
C ARG A 44 -2.97 -1.07 12.31
N THR A 45 -2.31 -0.99 11.16
CA THR A 45 -1.58 0.20 10.73
C THR A 45 -2.13 0.72 9.41
N ARG A 46 -2.49 2.01 9.35
CA ARG A 46 -2.89 2.65 8.09
C ARG A 46 -1.65 2.93 7.24
N VAL A 47 -1.62 2.36 6.04
CA VAL A 47 -0.47 2.44 5.12
C VAL A 47 -0.95 2.73 3.71
N THR A 48 -0.04 3.25 2.87
CA THR A 48 -0.25 3.39 1.43
C THR A 48 0.63 2.40 0.69
N VAL A 49 0.01 1.49 -0.04
CA VAL A 49 0.69 0.51 -0.89
C VAL A 49 0.80 1.06 -2.29
N HIS A 50 2.00 1.02 -2.86
CA HIS A 50 2.25 1.38 -4.25
C HIS A 50 2.16 0.15 -5.13
N TRP A 51 1.15 0.10 -5.97
CA TRP A 51 1.01 -0.90 -7.03
C TRP A 51 1.42 -0.30 -8.36
N GLN A 52 2.25 -0.98 -9.13
CA GLN A 52 2.45 -0.63 -10.53
C GLN A 52 1.37 -1.30 -11.37
N LEU A 53 0.57 -0.50 -12.06
CA LEU A 53 -0.39 -0.98 -13.04
C LEU A 53 0.35 -1.23 -14.36
N LEU A 54 0.28 -2.46 -14.86
CA LEU A 54 0.85 -2.87 -16.15
C LEU A 54 -0.19 -2.75 -17.27
N ASP A 55 0.28 -2.78 -18.52
CA ASP A 55 -0.56 -2.60 -19.71
C ASP A 55 -1.64 -3.70 -19.88
N ASP A 56 -1.38 -4.89 -19.33
CA ASP A 56 -2.32 -6.01 -19.29
C ASP A 56 -3.35 -5.92 -18.14
N GLY A 57 -3.32 -4.82 -17.37
CA GLY A 57 -4.19 -4.58 -16.22
C GLY A 57 -3.73 -5.26 -14.93
N SER A 58 -2.62 -6.00 -14.96
CA SER A 58 -2.06 -6.61 -13.75
C SER A 58 -1.43 -5.56 -12.84
N MET A 59 -1.43 -5.88 -11.54
CA MET A 59 -0.97 -4.99 -10.48
C MET A 59 0.23 -5.60 -9.79
N LEU A 60 1.40 -4.98 -9.99
CA LEU A 60 2.68 -5.44 -9.49
C LEU A 60 3.04 -4.75 -8.17
N TYR A 61 3.44 -5.55 -7.19
CA TYR A 61 4.03 -5.14 -5.93
C TYR A 61 5.53 -5.43 -5.93
N GLU A 62 6.33 -4.43 -5.58
CA GLU A 62 7.76 -4.58 -5.32
C GLU A 62 8.07 -3.94 -3.96
N TYR A 63 8.65 -4.71 -3.03
CA TYR A 63 8.94 -4.26 -1.67
C TYR A 63 9.85 -3.02 -1.64
N SER A 64 10.91 -3.02 -2.46
CA SER A 64 11.90 -1.94 -2.55
C SER A 64 11.29 -0.58 -2.94
N ARG A 65 10.15 -0.59 -3.63
CA ARG A 65 9.46 0.60 -4.16
C ARG A 65 8.31 1.08 -3.26
N GLN A 66 8.09 0.42 -2.14
CA GLN A 66 7.08 0.84 -1.17
C GLN A 66 7.56 2.03 -0.33
N PRO A 67 6.64 2.87 0.18
CA PRO A 67 6.98 3.88 1.17
C PRO A 67 7.62 3.27 2.43
N PRO A 68 8.50 4.00 3.14
CA PRO A 68 9.16 3.48 4.34
C PRO A 68 8.21 2.91 5.41
N ALA A 69 7.04 3.52 5.59
CA ALA A 69 6.02 3.04 6.53
C ALA A 69 5.46 1.66 6.12
N THR A 70 5.14 1.50 4.84
CA THR A 70 4.65 0.24 4.28
C THR A 70 5.72 -0.85 4.32
N GLN A 71 6.98 -0.50 4.05
CA GLN A 71 8.10 -1.44 4.21
C GLN A 71 8.25 -1.91 5.67
N ALA A 72 8.10 -1.01 6.64
CA ALA A 72 8.22 -1.36 8.05
C ALA A 72 7.12 -2.33 8.49
N VAL A 73 5.87 -2.12 8.07
CA VAL A 73 4.77 -3.04 8.35
C VAL A 73 4.99 -4.40 7.66
N HIS A 74 5.45 -4.42 6.41
CA HIS A 74 5.76 -5.68 5.71
C HIS A 74 6.89 -6.45 6.40
N ARG A 75 7.99 -5.79 6.80
CA ARG A 75 9.07 -6.44 7.58
C ARG A 75 8.55 -7.09 8.85
N ARG A 76 7.74 -6.35 9.62
CA ARG A 76 7.11 -6.88 10.83
C ARG A 76 6.23 -8.09 10.52
N ALA A 77 5.37 -7.99 9.50
CA ALA A 77 4.48 -9.07 9.09
C ALA A 77 5.26 -10.35 8.75
N CYS A 78 6.36 -10.24 8.00
CA CYS A 78 7.20 -11.40 7.69
C CYS A 78 7.96 -11.93 8.91
N ALA A 79 8.45 -11.05 9.79
CA ALA A 79 9.15 -11.47 11.01
C ALA A 79 8.24 -12.29 11.94
N LEU A 80 6.94 -11.97 12.01
CA LEU A 80 5.94 -12.77 12.75
C LEU A 80 5.76 -14.18 12.16
N GLN A 81 6.08 -14.36 10.88
CA GLN A 81 6.05 -15.64 10.16
C GLN A 81 7.43 -16.32 10.12
N GLY A 82 8.43 -15.80 10.84
CA GLY A 82 9.79 -16.35 10.87
C GLY A 82 10.57 -16.14 9.55
N GLY A 83 10.23 -15.10 8.79
CA GLY A 83 10.88 -14.78 7.52
C GLY A 83 11.16 -13.29 7.33
N GLU A 84 11.54 -12.93 6.11
CA GLU A 84 11.82 -11.57 5.68
C GLU A 84 11.03 -11.22 4.41
N PRO A 85 10.82 -9.94 4.09
CA PRO A 85 10.22 -9.55 2.82
C PRO A 85 10.98 -10.13 1.63
N SER A 86 10.24 -10.74 0.69
CA SER A 86 10.83 -11.17 -0.57
C SER A 86 11.36 -9.97 -1.36
N SER A 87 12.54 -10.13 -1.97
CA SER A 87 13.13 -9.14 -2.87
C SER A 87 12.52 -9.17 -4.27
N GLY A 88 11.68 -10.17 -4.57
CA GLY A 88 11.01 -10.33 -5.85
C GLY A 88 9.78 -9.44 -6.01
N VAL A 89 9.16 -9.56 -7.18
CA VAL A 89 7.86 -8.97 -7.48
C VAL A 89 6.75 -9.97 -7.16
N SER A 90 5.61 -9.45 -6.74
CA SER A 90 4.41 -10.24 -6.54
C SER A 90 3.22 -9.54 -7.19
N PHE A 91 2.23 -10.31 -7.61
CA PHE A 91 1.05 -9.79 -8.29
C PHE A 91 -0.15 -9.83 -7.36
N LEU A 92 -0.99 -8.81 -7.44
CA LEU A 92 -2.31 -8.89 -6.83
C LEU A 92 -3.15 -9.87 -7.66
N ALA A 93 -3.49 -11.02 -7.09
CA ALA A 93 -4.40 -11.97 -7.70
C ALA A 93 -5.71 -12.01 -6.90
N GLY A 94 -6.85 -11.77 -7.56
CA GLY A 94 -8.19 -11.94 -6.98
C GLY A 94 -8.94 -10.65 -6.61
N GLU A 95 -10.27 -10.73 -6.65
CA GLU A 95 -11.18 -9.71 -6.11
C GLU A 95 -11.12 -9.74 -4.57
N GLY A 96 -10.99 -8.58 -3.92
CA GLY A 96 -10.92 -8.48 -2.45
C GLY A 96 -9.52 -8.70 -1.86
N THR A 97 -8.51 -9.01 -2.68
CA THR A 97 -7.11 -9.10 -2.22
C THR A 97 -6.63 -7.72 -1.77
N THR A 98 -6.44 -7.57 -0.46
CA THR A 98 -6.01 -6.30 0.15
C THR A 98 -4.52 -6.06 -0.05
N HIS A 99 -3.74 -7.12 -0.24
CA HIS A 99 -2.29 -7.05 -0.39
C HIS A 99 -1.72 -8.29 -1.09
N GLY A 100 -0.66 -8.09 -1.86
CA GLY A 100 0.06 -9.16 -2.58
C GLY A 100 1.52 -9.21 -2.16
N PHE A 101 1.81 -8.98 -0.88
CA PHE A 101 3.17 -9.11 -0.36
C PHE A 101 3.55 -10.59 -0.25
N ALA A 102 4.85 -10.87 -0.34
CA ALA A 102 5.39 -12.21 -0.18
C ALA A 102 6.53 -12.18 0.82
N CYS A 103 6.50 -13.11 1.78
CA CYS A 103 7.61 -13.36 2.67
C CYS A 103 8.45 -14.52 2.13
N SER A 104 9.77 -14.41 2.23
CA SER A 104 10.68 -15.54 2.03
C SER A 104 11.06 -16.12 3.38
N SER A 105 11.03 -17.45 3.50
CA SER A 105 11.66 -18.15 4.61
C SER A 105 13.15 -17.83 4.64
N THR A 106 13.67 -17.50 5.82
CA THR A 106 15.12 -17.49 6.03
C THR A 106 15.63 -18.93 5.85
N PRO A 107 16.74 -19.17 5.12
CA PRO A 107 17.32 -20.50 4.94
C PRO A 107 17.61 -21.24 6.25
#